data_AF-A0A2E5MVP5-F1
#
_entry.id   AF-A0A2E5MVP5-F1
#
_cell.length_a   1.000
_cell.length_b   1.000
_cell.length_c   1.000
_cell.angle_alpha   90.00
_cell.angle_beta   90.00
_cell.angle_gamma   90.00
#
_symmetry.space_group_name_H-M   'P 1'
#
loop_
_entity.id
_entity.type
_entity.pdbx_description
1 polymer ?
#
loop_
_entity_poly.entity_id
_entity_poly.type
_entity_poly.pdbx_seq_one_letter_code
_entity_poly.pdbx_strand_id
1 'polypeptide(L)'
;MPNYYEPDLASNPDDPFARGEDGKLVRRGFWLDMSDRSIVLALTKGVGAQLRAEEKRLHLLDIGRDHLIDDIIQEVLPPEK
;
A
#
# COMPACT_ATOMS: atom_id res chain seq x y z
N MET A 1 -2.39 17.61 -1.20
CA MET A 1 -1.61 16.40 -1.51
C MET A 1 -2.40 15.20 -0.98
N PRO A 2 -2.42 14.05 -1.67
CA PRO A 2 -3.03 12.83 -1.14
C PRO A 2 -2.34 12.43 0.17
N ASN A 3 -3.10 11.95 1.15
CA ASN A 3 -2.59 11.60 2.47
C ASN A 3 -2.01 10.18 2.45
N TYR A 4 -0.90 9.99 1.74
CA TYR A 4 -0.21 8.71 1.63
C TYR A 4 0.36 8.26 3.00
N TYR A 5 0.62 6.96 3.13
CA TYR A 5 1.40 6.45 4.24
C TYR A 5 2.83 7.02 4.20
N GLU A 6 3.30 7.50 5.35
CA GLU A 6 4.65 8.04 5.56
C GLU A 6 5.45 7.07 6.45
N PRO A 7 6.39 6.30 5.88
CA PRO A 7 7.22 5.38 6.67
C PRO A 7 8.29 6.11 7.47
N ASP A 8 8.67 5.55 8.62
CA ASP A 8 9.86 5.99 9.36
C ASP A 8 11.13 5.44 8.67
N LEU A 9 11.72 6.26 7.80
CA LEU A 9 12.93 5.89 7.05
C LEU A 9 14.21 5.89 7.90
N ALA A 10 14.19 6.42 9.12
CA ALA A 10 15.33 6.28 10.02
C ALA A 10 15.43 4.85 10.56
N SER A 11 14.27 4.24 10.84
CA SER A 11 14.17 2.86 11.33
C SER A 11 14.09 1.82 10.19
N ASN A 12 13.47 2.17 9.05
CA ASN A 12 13.37 1.30 7.87
C ASN A 12 13.72 2.06 6.58
N PRO A 13 15.03 2.22 6.26
CA PRO A 13 15.46 2.97 5.08
C PRO A 13 14.96 2.38 3.76
N ASP A 14 14.71 1.07 3.74
CA ASP A 14 14.28 0.30 2.57
C ASP A 14 12.78 0.12 2.43
N ASP A 15 12.00 0.93 3.15
CA ASP A 15 10.55 0.89 3.07
C ASP A 15 10.07 1.09 1.61
N PRO A 16 9.25 0.18 1.06
CA PRO A 16 8.79 0.27 -0.33
C PRO A 16 7.76 1.39 -0.54
N PHE A 17 7.19 1.96 0.53
CA PHE A 17 6.30 3.12 0.46
C PHE A 17 7.05 4.46 0.50
N ALA A 18 8.38 4.45 0.64
CA ALA A 18 9.19 5.67 0.66
C ALA A 18 8.92 6.58 -0.55
N ARG A 19 8.65 7.85 -0.30
CA ARG A 19 8.40 8.87 -1.33
C ARG A 19 9.48 9.95 -1.32
N GLY A 20 9.80 10.45 -2.51
CA GLY A 20 10.68 11.60 -2.69
C GLY A 20 9.95 12.92 -2.44
N GLU A 21 10.68 14.03 -2.56
CA GLU A 21 10.14 15.39 -2.37
C GLU A 21 9.03 15.74 -3.37
N ASP A 22 9.00 15.07 -4.53
CA ASP A 22 7.93 15.23 -5.54
C ASP A 22 6.68 14.40 -5.23
N GLY A 23 6.65 13.69 -4.10
CA GLY A 23 5.56 12.85 -3.66
C GLY A 23 5.47 11.51 -4.39
N LYS A 24 6.42 11.14 -5.27
CA LYS A 24 6.42 9.85 -5.97
C LYS A 24 7.19 8.79 -5.18
N LEU A 25 6.80 7.53 -5.39
CA LEU A 25 7.53 6.38 -4.85
C LEU A 25 8.96 6.35 -5.38
N VAL A 26 9.93 6.34 -4.47
CA VAL A 26 11.36 6.22 -4.82
C VAL A 26 11.65 4.84 -5.41
N ARG A 27 10.98 3.80 -4.89
CA ARG A 27 11.15 2.39 -5.30
C ARG A 27 9.98 1.89 -6.13
N ARG A 28 9.50 2.68 -7.08
CA ARG A 28 8.27 2.36 -7.84
C ARG A 28 8.32 1.01 -8.57
N GLY A 29 9.49 0.57 -9.03
CA GLY A 29 9.69 -0.74 -9.67
C GLY A 29 9.30 -1.92 -8.78
N PHE A 30 9.52 -1.82 -7.47
CA PHE A 30 9.10 -2.85 -6.50
C PHE A 30 7.61 -3.20 -6.64
N TRP A 31 6.76 -2.19 -6.88
CA TRP A 31 5.32 -2.38 -7.01
C TRP A 31 4.90 -2.69 -8.46
N LEU A 32 5.46 -1.99 -9.44
CA LEU A 32 5.03 -2.13 -10.84
C LEU A 32 5.41 -3.48 -11.45
N ASP A 33 6.50 -4.09 -10.98
CA ASP A 33 6.97 -5.39 -11.46
C ASP A 33 6.23 -6.56 -10.78
N MET A 34 5.42 -6.29 -9.75
CA MET A 34 4.63 -7.31 -9.07
C MET A 34 3.37 -7.66 -9.85
N SER A 35 3.04 -8.95 -9.81
CA SER A 35 1.72 -9.45 -10.21
C SER A 35 0.64 -8.99 -9.23
N ASP A 36 -0.61 -8.92 -9.69
CA ASP A 36 -1.76 -8.56 -8.84
C ASP A 36 -1.86 -9.44 -7.58
N ARG A 37 -1.62 -10.76 -7.73
CA ARG A 37 -1.60 -11.69 -6.59
C ARG A 37 -0.52 -11.32 -5.56
N SER A 38 0.65 -10.89 -6.02
CA SER A 38 1.74 -10.43 -5.16
C SER A 38 1.38 -9.13 -4.45
N ILE A 39 0.72 -8.19 -5.14
CA ILE A 39 0.22 -6.94 -4.55
C ILE A 39 -0.79 -7.22 -3.45
N VAL A 40 -1.78 -8.10 -3.71
CA VAL A 40 -2.79 -8.49 -2.71
C VAL A 40 -2.11 -9.06 -1.47
N LEU A 41 -1.15 -9.98 -1.63
CA LEU A 41 -0.44 -10.56 -0.49
C LEU A 41 0.38 -9.51 0.26
N ALA A 42 1.11 -8.65 -0.44
CA ALA A 42 1.92 -7.60 0.15
C ALA A 42 1.09 -6.62 1.00
N LEU A 43 -0.12 -6.25 0.53
CA LEU A 43 -0.98 -5.29 1.20
C LEU A 43 -1.92 -5.88 2.27
N THR A 44 -2.16 -7.20 2.24
CA THR A 44 -3.03 -7.87 3.23
C THR A 44 -2.26 -8.63 4.32
N LYS A 45 -1.07 -9.17 4.00
CA LYS A 45 -0.26 -10.01 4.90
C LYS A 45 1.22 -9.62 4.97
N GLY A 46 1.69 -8.73 4.10
CA GLY A 46 3.08 -8.29 4.04
C GLY A 46 3.28 -6.88 4.58
N VAL A 47 4.18 -6.15 3.93
CA VAL A 47 4.60 -4.79 4.28
C VAL A 47 3.46 -3.79 4.39
N GLY A 48 2.37 -4.00 3.66
CA GLY A 48 1.18 -3.13 3.71
C GLY A 48 0.14 -3.55 4.74
N ALA A 49 0.31 -4.66 5.47
CA ALA A 49 -0.75 -5.21 6.32
C ALA A 49 -1.25 -4.20 7.37
N GLN A 50 -0.34 -3.41 7.94
CA GLN A 50 -0.62 -2.41 8.99
C GLN A 50 -1.17 -1.08 8.46
N LEU A 51 -1.15 -0.85 7.13
CA LEU A 51 -1.69 0.39 6.55
C LEU A 51 -3.21 0.45 6.74
N ARG A 52 -3.70 1.67 6.94
CA ARG A 52 -5.13 1.97 6.95
C ARG A 52 -5.73 1.72 5.57
N ALA A 53 -7.04 1.48 5.53
CA ALA A 53 -7.78 1.26 4.29
C ALA A 53 -7.54 2.39 3.27
N GLU A 54 -7.63 3.66 3.69
CA GLU A 54 -7.41 4.78 2.78
C GLU A 54 -5.97 4.86 2.26
N GLU A 55 -4.96 4.50 3.06
CA GLU A 55 -3.56 4.49 2.62
C GLU A 55 -3.33 3.41 1.55
N LYS A 56 -3.91 2.22 1.74
CA LYS A 56 -3.91 1.14 0.73
C LYS A 56 -4.61 1.60 -0.54
N ARG A 57 -5.76 2.26 -0.41
CA ARG A 57 -6.56 2.75 -1.54
C ARG A 57 -5.77 3.77 -2.36
N LEU A 58 -5.22 4.78 -1.72
CA LEU A 58 -4.41 5.80 -2.38
C LEU A 58 -3.17 5.21 -3.04
N HIS A 59 -2.52 4.23 -2.39
CA HIS A 59 -1.39 3.54 -2.97
C HIS A 59 -1.76 2.74 -4.24
N LEU A 60 -2.84 1.96 -4.20
CA LEU A 60 -3.35 1.21 -5.35
C LEU A 60 -3.69 2.12 -6.54
N LEU A 61 -4.32 3.27 -6.27
CA LEU A 61 -4.60 4.29 -7.29
C LEU A 61 -3.30 4.83 -7.91
N ASP A 62 -2.28 5.12 -7.09
CA ASP A 62 -0.99 5.64 -7.56
C ASP A 62 -0.24 4.64 -8.45
N ILE A 63 -0.29 3.34 -8.14
CA ILE A 63 0.37 2.29 -8.95
C ILE A 63 -0.50 1.78 -10.11
N GLY A 64 -1.70 2.33 -10.32
CA GLY A 64 -2.61 1.92 -11.40
C GLY A 64 -3.13 0.48 -11.22
N ARG A 65 -3.55 0.16 -10.00
CA ARG A 65 -4.11 -1.15 -9.59
C ARG A 65 -5.40 -0.96 -8.80
N ASP A 66 -6.20 0.02 -9.20
CA ASP A 66 -7.48 0.37 -8.59
C ASP A 66 -8.48 -0.79 -8.59
N HIS A 67 -8.41 -1.68 -9.57
CA HIS A 67 -9.23 -2.89 -9.63
C HIS A 67 -8.99 -3.88 -8.48
N LEU A 68 -7.91 -3.74 -7.71
CA LEU A 68 -7.60 -4.60 -6.55
C LEU A 68 -8.14 -4.03 -5.23
N ILE A 69 -8.79 -2.86 -5.24
CA ILE A 69 -9.27 -2.21 -4.02
C ILE A 69 -10.21 -3.12 -3.23
N ASP A 70 -11.19 -3.74 -3.88
CA ASP A 70 -12.19 -4.59 -3.22
C ASP A 70 -11.59 -5.89 -2.68
N ASP A 71 -10.53 -6.40 -3.30
CA ASP A 71 -9.82 -7.61 -2.84
C ASP A 71 -8.95 -7.35 -1.61
N ILE A 72 -8.45 -6.12 -1.45
CA ILE A 72 -7.45 -5.75 -0.44
C ILE A 72 -8.08 -5.04 0.75
N ILE A 73 -9.09 -4.22 0.49
CA ILE A 73 -9.80 -3.43 1.49
C ILE A 73 -11.14 -4.12 1.73
N GLN A 74 -11.12 -5.09 2.63
CA GLN A 74 -12.35 -5.71 3.11
C GLN A 74 -12.82 -5.00 4.37
N GLU A 75 -14.10 -4.63 4.42
CA GLU A 75 -14.74 -4.25 5.68
C GLU A 75 -14.67 -5.44 6.63
N VAL A 76 -13.92 -5.31 7.72
CA VAL A 76 -13.99 -6.29 8.80
C VAL A 76 -15.31 -6.06 9.52
N LEU A 77 -16.31 -6.89 9.22
CA LEU A 77 -17.52 -6.94 10.03
C LEU A 77 -17.10 -7.36 11.46
N PRO A 78 -17.47 -6.60 12.50
CA PRO A 78 -17.19 -7.02 13.87
C PRO A 78 -17.86 -8.38 14.12
N PRO A 79 -17.21 -9.28 14.87
CA PRO A 79 -17.77 -10.60 15.14
C PRO A 79 -19.14 -10.48 15.81
N GLU A 80 -20.11 -11.25 15.34
CA GLU A 80 -21.39 -11.42 16.01
C GLU A 80 -21.15 -12.06 17.39
N LYS A 81 -21.75 -11.49 18.44
CA LYS A 81 -21.59 -11.92 19.83
C LYS A 81 -22.23 -13.28 20.11
#